data_AF-U9T5W4-F1
#
_entry.id   AF-U9T5W4-F1
#
_cell.length_a   1.000
_cell.length_b   1.000
_cell.length_c   1.000
_cell.angle_alpha   90.00
_cell.angle_beta   90.00
_cell.angle_gamma   90.00
#
_symmetry.space_group_name_H-M   'P 1'
#
loop_
_entity.id
_entity.type
_entity.pdbx_description
1 polymer ?
#
loop_
_entity_poly.entity_id
_entity_poly.type
_entity_poly.pdbx_seq_one_letter_code
_entity_poly.pdbx_strand_id
1 'polypeptide(L)'
;MSDALWASCSKRNIDANLIYNLDSKFELQPNIGKVHRIEKDLIVGPNGGKIGLVFQDIAVSYFNSDMTCKVVSEEIGISEEEYKNMAEKLAEEFEQTSTECVHVRFWAQKQLMD
;
A
#
# COMPACT_ATOMS: atom_id res chain seq x y z
N MET A 1 6.12 -5.91 -13.32
CA MET A 1 5.06 -5.98 -12.27
C MET A 1 4.94 -4.68 -11.49
N SER A 2 6.03 -4.07 -11.01
CA SER A 2 5.96 -2.74 -10.35
C SER A 2 5.35 -1.65 -11.25
N ASP A 3 5.74 -1.56 -12.52
CA ASP A 3 5.18 -0.56 -13.47
C ASP A 3 3.68 -0.74 -13.73
N ALA A 4 3.22 -1.98 -13.87
CA ALA A 4 1.80 -2.30 -14.04
C ALA A 4 0.97 -1.93 -12.80
N LEU A 5 1.55 -2.06 -11.59
CA LEU A 5 0.92 -1.60 -10.36
C LEU A 5 0.85 -0.07 -10.30
N TRP A 6 1.89 0.63 -10.73
CA TRP A 6 1.86 2.08 -10.85
C TRP A 6 0.84 2.57 -11.88
N ALA A 7 0.74 1.88 -13.02
CA ALA A 7 -0.30 2.13 -14.02
C ALA A 7 -1.71 1.91 -13.43
N SER A 8 -1.91 0.87 -12.62
CA SER A 8 -3.16 0.64 -11.88
C SER A 8 -3.50 1.76 -10.91
N CYS A 9 -2.53 2.25 -10.13
CA CYS A 9 -2.72 3.41 -9.27
C CYS A 9 -3.11 4.65 -10.09
N SER A 10 -2.39 4.93 -11.18
CA SER A 10 -2.67 6.06 -12.06
C SER A 10 -4.07 6.01 -12.69
N LYS A 11 -4.49 4.85 -13.22
CA LYS A 11 -5.85 4.63 -13.76
C LYS A 11 -6.95 4.84 -12.71
N ARG A 12 -6.64 4.75 -11.41
CA ARG A 12 -7.55 5.01 -10.28
C ARG A 12 -7.45 6.42 -9.72
N ASN A 13 -6.68 7.32 -10.35
CA ASN A 13 -6.37 8.65 -9.83
C ASN A 13 -5.69 8.60 -8.45
N ILE A 14 -4.94 7.54 -8.16
CA ILE A 14 -4.10 7.43 -6.95
C ILE A 14 -2.75 8.06 -7.26
N ASP A 15 -2.48 9.20 -6.63
CA ASP A 15 -1.17 9.83 -6.64
C ASP A 15 -0.24 9.09 -5.66
N ALA A 16 0.52 8.12 -6.17
CA ALA A 16 1.47 7.37 -5.36
C ALA A 16 2.59 8.24 -4.76
N ASN A 17 2.90 9.39 -5.39
CA ASN A 17 3.92 10.31 -4.90
C ASN A 17 3.40 11.23 -3.79
N LEU A 18 2.08 11.25 -3.57
CA LEU A 18 1.45 12.05 -2.53
C LEU A 18 2.07 11.78 -1.15
N ILE A 19 2.44 10.54 -0.88
CA ILE A 19 2.97 10.11 0.43
C ILE A 19 4.24 10.89 0.82
N TYR A 20 5.06 11.30 -0.15
CA TYR A 20 6.31 12.01 0.09
C TYR A 20 6.12 13.47 0.53
N ASN A 21 4.96 14.06 0.23
CA ASN A 21 4.64 15.46 0.53
C ASN A 21 3.38 15.60 1.41
N LEU A 22 2.91 14.49 2.00
CA LEU A 22 1.64 14.46 2.72
C LEU A 22 1.70 15.27 4.02
N ASP A 23 2.85 15.27 4.68
CA ASP A 23 3.15 16.14 5.83
C ASP A 23 2.96 17.61 5.49
N SER A 24 3.56 18.08 4.40
CA SER A 24 3.42 19.47 3.91
C SER A 24 1.96 19.81 3.62
N LYS A 25 1.19 18.87 3.04
CA LYS A 25 -0.24 19.09 2.79
C LYS A 25 -1.08 19.19 4.07
N PHE A 26 -0.73 18.45 5.10
CA PHE A 26 -1.38 18.55 6.40
C PHE A 26 -1.03 19.88 7.10
N GLU A 27 0.22 20.34 7.02
CA GLU A 27 0.67 21.60 7.61
C GLU A 27 0.02 22.84 6.98
N LEU A 28 -0.44 22.74 5.72
CA LEU A 28 -1.21 23.82 5.08
C LEU A 28 -2.65 23.96 5.62
N GLN A 29 -3.14 22.99 6.40
CA GLN A 29 -4.49 23.06 6.96
C GLN A 29 -4.49 23.91 8.24
N PRO A 30 -5.32 24.97 8.32
CA PRO A 30 -5.26 25.95 9.41
C PRO A 30 -5.66 25.39 10.78
N ASN A 31 -6.29 24.21 10.83
CA ASN A 31 -6.72 23.53 12.04
C ASN A 31 -5.84 22.32 12.40
N ILE A 32 -4.76 22.06 11.66
CA ILE A 32 -3.81 20.99 11.96
C ILE A 32 -2.59 21.61 12.66
N GLY A 33 -2.25 21.06 13.83
CA GLY A 33 -1.05 21.44 14.55
C GLY A 33 0.21 20.84 13.92
N LYS A 34 1.26 20.68 14.73
CA LYS A 34 2.50 20.05 14.26
C LYS A 34 2.23 18.64 13.73
N VAL A 35 2.65 18.38 12.50
CA VAL A 35 2.57 17.06 11.88
C VAL A 35 3.82 16.27 12.25
N HIS A 36 3.61 15.03 12.63
CA HIS A 36 4.67 14.07 12.92
C HIS A 36 4.63 12.96 11.89
N ARG A 37 5.82 12.52 11.48
CA ARG A 37 6.02 11.43 10.53
C ARG A 37 6.99 10.43 11.14
N ILE A 38 6.70 9.15 10.96
CA ILE A 38 7.65 8.07 11.21
C ILE A 38 7.60 7.07 10.07
N GLU A 39 8.77 6.57 9.71
CA GLU A 39 8.94 5.47 8.78
C GLU A 39 9.49 4.28 9.54
N LYS A 40 8.93 3.11 9.28
CA LYS A 40 9.40 1.86 9.83
C LYS A 40 9.32 0.77 8.78
N ASP A 41 10.38 0.00 8.68
CA ASP A 41 10.35 -1.24 7.91
C ASP A 41 9.54 -2.28 8.69
N LEU A 42 8.69 -3.00 7.97
CA LEU A 42 7.97 -4.17 8.48
C LEU A 42 8.22 -5.34 7.54
N ILE A 43 8.35 -6.52 8.14
CA ILE A 43 8.32 -7.77 7.39
C ILE A 43 6.86 -8.13 7.15
N VAL A 44 6.48 -8.41 5.91
CA VAL A 44 5.12 -8.82 5.55
C VAL A 44 4.96 -10.30 5.85
N GLY A 45 3.77 -10.67 6.36
CA GLY A 45 3.40 -12.05 6.65
C GLY A 45 3.87 -12.57 8.01
N PRO A 46 3.84 -13.91 8.21
CA PRO A 46 4.04 -14.54 9.52
C PRO A 46 5.38 -14.16 10.19
N ASN A 47 6.43 -13.98 9.39
CA ASN A 47 7.76 -13.62 9.86
C ASN A 47 7.82 -12.20 10.48
N GLY A 48 6.87 -11.32 10.14
CA GLY A 48 6.70 -10.00 10.76
C GLY A 48 5.80 -9.96 11.98
N GLY A 49 5.39 -11.13 12.50
CA GLY A 49 4.48 -11.23 13.63
C GLY A 49 3.11 -10.62 13.35
N LYS A 50 2.44 -10.11 14.39
CA LYS A 50 1.05 -9.63 14.28
C LYS A 50 0.86 -8.50 13.26
N ILE A 51 1.82 -7.59 13.17
CA ILE A 51 1.74 -6.46 12.23
C ILE A 51 1.94 -6.98 10.80
N GLY A 52 2.90 -7.89 10.60
CA GLY A 52 3.14 -8.52 9.30
C GLY A 52 1.92 -9.28 8.77
N LEU A 53 1.21 -10.00 9.64
CA LEU A 53 -0.03 -10.70 9.29
C LEU A 53 -1.15 -9.75 8.86
N VAL A 54 -1.40 -8.69 9.64
CA VAL A 54 -2.42 -7.67 9.28
C VAL A 54 -2.06 -7.01 7.95
N PHE A 55 -0.78 -6.74 7.71
CA PHE A 55 -0.35 -6.14 6.46
C PHE A 55 -0.49 -7.10 5.27
N GLN A 56 -0.20 -8.38 5.46
CA GLN A 56 -0.45 -9.43 4.46
C GLN A 56 -1.93 -9.46 4.06
N ASP A 57 -2.86 -9.45 5.01
CA ASP A 57 -4.30 -9.46 4.72
C ASP A 57 -4.72 -8.26 3.86
N ILE A 58 -4.20 -7.07 4.18
CA ILE A 58 -4.43 -5.84 3.41
C ILE A 58 -3.85 -5.97 1.99
N ALA A 59 -2.60 -6.43 1.87
CA ALA A 59 -1.93 -6.58 0.60
C ALA A 59 -2.64 -7.59 -0.31
N VAL A 60 -2.92 -8.79 0.19
CA VAL A 60 -3.61 -9.85 -0.55
C VAL A 60 -5.00 -9.39 -0.98
N SER A 61 -5.75 -8.72 -0.11
CA SER A 61 -7.06 -8.14 -0.47
C SER A 61 -6.95 -7.12 -1.61
N TYR A 62 -5.95 -6.24 -1.57
CA TYR A 62 -5.71 -5.27 -2.65
C TYR A 62 -5.39 -5.95 -3.98
N PHE A 63 -4.48 -6.92 -3.98
CA PHE A 63 -4.06 -7.64 -5.19
C PHE A 63 -5.20 -8.49 -5.75
N ASN A 64 -6.03 -9.10 -4.91
CA ASN A 64 -7.18 -9.89 -5.35
C ASN A 64 -8.41 -9.07 -5.77
N SER A 65 -8.41 -7.74 -5.60
CA SER A 65 -9.54 -6.92 -6.02
C SER A 65 -9.75 -6.99 -7.55
N ASP A 66 -11.01 -7.07 -8.01
CA ASP A 66 -11.34 -7.19 -9.44
C ASP A 66 -10.71 -6.07 -10.27
N MET A 67 -10.67 -4.85 -9.73
CA MET A 67 -10.03 -3.73 -10.39
C MET A 67 -8.51 -3.93 -10.55
N THR A 68 -7.82 -4.51 -9.55
CA THR A 68 -6.36 -4.76 -9.64
C THR A 68 -6.11 -5.87 -10.62
N CYS A 69 -6.89 -6.94 -10.52
CA CYS A 69 -6.83 -8.07 -11.43
C CYS A 69 -6.96 -7.63 -12.88
N LYS A 70 -8.04 -6.91 -13.21
CA LYS A 70 -8.29 -6.44 -14.58
C LYS A 70 -7.16 -5.56 -15.11
N VAL A 71 -6.76 -4.55 -14.35
CA VAL A 71 -5.76 -3.58 -14.84
C VAL A 71 -4.38 -4.23 -14.94
N VAL A 72 -3.94 -4.96 -13.92
CA VAL A 72 -2.58 -5.50 -13.90
C VAL A 72 -2.43 -6.62 -14.93
N SER A 73 -3.44 -7.49 -15.09
CA SER A 73 -3.42 -8.54 -16.12
C SER A 73 -3.31 -7.97 -17.53
N GLU A 74 -4.09 -6.92 -17.85
CA GLU A 74 -4.02 -6.19 -19.12
C GLU A 74 -2.62 -5.59 -19.35
N GLU A 75 -2.08 -4.89 -18.35
CA GLU A 75 -0.77 -4.21 -18.46
C GLU A 75 0.41 -5.19 -18.63
N ILE A 76 0.34 -6.39 -18.03
CA ILE A 76 1.41 -7.40 -18.15
C ILE A 76 1.14 -8.43 -19.26
N GLY A 77 0.02 -8.32 -19.97
CA GLY A 77 -0.30 -9.16 -21.13
C GLY A 77 -0.70 -10.59 -20.80
N ILE A 78 -1.35 -10.83 -19.65
CA ILE A 78 -1.86 -12.15 -19.24
C ILE A 78 -3.37 -12.10 -19.02
N SER A 79 -4.01 -13.26 -18.85
CA SER A 79 -5.43 -13.33 -18.47
C SER A 79 -5.67 -12.95 -17.00
N GLU A 80 -6.89 -12.50 -16.70
CA GLU A 80 -7.32 -12.25 -15.31
C GLU A 80 -7.23 -13.53 -14.43
N GLU A 81 -7.51 -14.71 -15.01
CA GLU A 81 -7.41 -15.99 -14.31
C GLU A 81 -5.96 -16.32 -13.96
N GLU A 82 -5.02 -16.15 -14.90
CA GLU A 82 -3.59 -16.32 -14.63
C GLU A 82 -3.10 -15.37 -13.55
N TYR A 83 -3.55 -14.11 -13.58
CA TYR A 83 -3.21 -13.14 -12.54
C TYR A 83 -3.74 -13.55 -11.16
N LYS A 84 -5.01 -13.97 -11.04
CA LYS A 84 -5.60 -14.43 -9.77
C LYS A 84 -4.84 -15.62 -9.20
N ASN A 85 -4.48 -16.59 -10.04
CA ASN A 85 -3.66 -17.74 -9.64
C ASN A 85 -2.27 -17.32 -9.11
N MET A 86 -1.69 -16.24 -9.64
CA MET A 86 -0.44 -15.67 -9.11
C MET A 86 -0.67 -14.94 -7.78
N ALA A 87 -1.75 -14.16 -7.67
CA ALA A 87 -2.06 -13.40 -6.46
C ALA A 87 -2.42 -14.30 -5.27
N GLU A 88 -3.04 -15.46 -5.49
CA GLU A 88 -3.31 -16.46 -4.45
C GLU A 88 -2.02 -17.03 -3.84
N LYS A 89 -0.98 -17.23 -4.67
CA LYS A 89 0.34 -17.73 -4.22
C LYS A 89 1.14 -16.69 -3.44
N LEU A 90 0.75 -15.43 -3.47
CA LEU A 90 1.45 -14.35 -2.78
C LEU A 90 1.46 -14.55 -1.26
N ALA A 91 0.40 -15.11 -0.69
CA ALA A 91 0.34 -15.41 0.74
C ALA A 91 1.39 -16.47 1.14
N GLU A 92 1.57 -17.50 0.31
CA GLU A 92 2.59 -18.54 0.51
C GLU A 92 4.01 -17.96 0.38
N GLU A 93 4.22 -17.06 -0.57
CA GLU A 93 5.49 -16.33 -0.75
C GLU A 93 5.87 -15.54 0.52
N PHE A 94 4.92 -14.86 1.16
CA PHE A 94 5.17 -14.11 2.39
C PHE A 94 5.49 -15.00 3.60
N GLU A 95 5.02 -16.24 3.62
CA GLU A 95 5.38 -17.23 4.64
C GLU A 95 6.81 -17.73 4.45
N GLN A 96 7.22 -17.97 3.20
CA GLN A 96 8.52 -18.53 2.86
C GLN A 96 9.65 -17.49 2.81
N THR A 97 9.32 -16.22 2.67
CA THR A 97 10.28 -15.11 2.53
C THR A 97 10.17 -14.11 3.68
N SER A 98 11.08 -13.15 3.72
CA SER A 98 11.01 -11.99 4.64
C SER A 98 10.90 -10.71 3.83
N THR A 99 9.83 -10.60 3.03
CA THR A 99 9.59 -9.41 2.21
C THR A 99 9.41 -8.19 3.10
N GLU A 100 10.27 -7.19 2.92
CA GLU A 100 10.21 -5.93 3.68
C GLU A 100 9.35 -4.89 2.96
N CYS A 101 8.59 -4.13 3.74
CA CYS A 101 7.78 -3.01 3.27
C CYS A 101 7.99 -1.80 4.18
N VAL A 102 8.09 -0.61 3.60
CA VAL A 102 8.18 0.64 4.35
C VAL A 102 6.78 1.10 4.74
N HIS A 103 6.50 1.16 6.04
CA HIS A 103 5.28 1.74 6.56
C HIS A 103 5.51 3.16 7.06
N VAL A 104 4.76 4.09 6.47
CA VAL A 104 4.80 5.51 6.83
C VAL A 104 3.56 5.84 7.65
N ARG A 105 3.77 6.36 8.87
CA ARG A 105 2.67 6.83 9.73
C ARG A 105 2.78 8.33 9.96
N PHE A 106 1.65 9.01 9.78
CA PHE A 106 1.47 10.42 10.08
C PHE A 106 0.53 10.59 11.27
N TRP A 107 0.80 11.56 12.14
CA TRP A 107 -0.14 11.98 13.19
C TRP A 107 0.03 13.47 13.51
N ALA A 108 -1.07 14.12 13.85
CA ALA A 108 -1.08 15.52 14.25
C ALA A 108 -2.24 15.75 15.23
N GLN A 109 -2.11 16.79 16.06
CA GLN A 109 -3.20 17.22 16.94
C GLN A 109 -3.99 18.35 16.26
N LYS A 110 -5.32 18.19 16.18
CA LYS A 110 -6.22 19.26 15.71
C LYS A 110 -6.12 20.45 16.66
N GLN A 111 -5.88 21.63 16.11
CA GLN A 111 -5.99 22.88 16.85
C GLN A 111 -7.44 23.33 16.84
N LEU A 112 -7.94 23.79 17.98
CA LEU A 112 -9.19 24.54 18.02
C LEU A 112 -8.88 25.92 17.41
N MET A 113 -9.69 26.33 16.43
CA MET A 113 -9.64 27.71 15.97
C MET A 113 -10.28 28.55 17.07
N ASP A 114 -9.53 29.50 17.62
CA ASP A 114 -10.06 30.57 18.48
C ASP A 114 -10.93 31.54 17.67
#